data_AF-U7TPN7-F1
#
_entry.id   AF-U7TPN7-F1
#
_cell.length_a   1.000
_cell.length_b   1.000
_cell.length_c   1.000
_cell.angle_alpha   90.00
_cell.angle_beta   90.00
_cell.angle_gamma   90.00
#
_symmetry.space_group_name_H-M   'P 1'
#
loop_
_entity.id
_entity.type
_entity.pdbx_description
1 polymer ?
#
loop_
_entity_poly.entity_id
_entity_poly.type
_entity_poly.pdbx_seq_one_letter_code
_entity_poly.pdbx_strand_id
1 'polypeptide(L)'
;MSTYSKNEIIKKLEVAKSEMWKFYSQDFVNYRGKTSDKEGYYYTEIIAKWLLNNIELFNDIKMISRENSYKVDSHDGKIKNKDSRREEEIIAMKLFDFSQNQGKVFDIIGKIIDYQTPLKNVQTDDVGKIDLLAYNKKEKILRILELKRPGSKETMLRCVLEAYTYLKILDKTKLLKDFELPEDTVIKACPFVFYGKEQYREMQQDREHLKDLIEKLGIEVIYLEEKNGEYSIKK
;
A
#
# COMPACT_ATOMS: atom_id res chain seq x y z
N MET A 1 -1.49 21.67 -15.74
CA MET A 1 -0.39 21.29 -14.83
C MET A 1 0.91 21.71 -15.49
N SER A 2 1.81 22.34 -14.76
CA SER A 2 3.17 22.57 -15.24
C SER A 2 3.86 21.22 -15.44
N THR A 3 4.48 21.02 -16.60
CA THR A 3 5.30 19.84 -16.87
C THR A 3 6.71 20.08 -16.34
N TYR A 4 7.21 19.18 -15.51
CA TYR A 4 8.54 19.28 -14.90
C TYR A 4 9.56 18.53 -15.75
N SER A 5 10.77 19.07 -15.81
CA SER A 5 11.93 18.39 -16.38
C SER A 5 12.45 17.31 -15.43
N LYS A 6 13.25 16.38 -15.97
CA LYS A 6 13.97 15.36 -15.18
C LYS A 6 14.80 16.00 -14.07
N ASN A 7 15.52 17.08 -14.37
CA ASN A 7 16.39 17.76 -13.40
C ASN A 7 15.60 18.38 -12.24
N GLU A 8 14.40 18.91 -12.49
CA GLU A 8 13.53 19.42 -11.43
C GLU A 8 13.02 18.30 -10.53
N ILE A 9 12.72 17.12 -11.09
CA ILE A 9 12.33 15.94 -10.32
C ILE A 9 13.48 15.46 -9.45
N ILE A 10 14.71 15.37 -9.99
CA ILE A 10 15.90 15.02 -9.19
C ILE A 10 16.09 16.01 -8.03
N LYS A 11 15.97 17.32 -8.26
CA LYS A 11 16.05 18.30 -7.17
C LYS A 11 15.00 18.08 -6.07
N LYS A 12 13.76 17.72 -6.44
CA LYS A 12 12.71 17.39 -5.47
C LYS A 12 13.04 16.13 -4.67
N LEU A 13 13.63 15.11 -5.32
CA LEU A 13 14.11 13.89 -4.66
C LEU A 13 15.20 14.19 -3.62
N GLU A 14 16.20 14.99 -4.00
CA GLU A 14 17.31 15.36 -3.11
C GLU A 14 16.86 16.14 -1.87
N VAL A 15 15.75 16.90 -1.98
CA VAL A 15 15.15 17.58 -0.82
C VAL A 15 14.33 16.62 0.03
N ALA A 16 13.54 15.74 -0.58
CA ALA A 16 12.62 14.84 0.13
C ALA A 16 13.34 13.66 0.83
N LYS A 17 14.56 13.31 0.41
CA LYS A 17 15.28 12.12 0.90
C LYS A 17 15.57 12.09 2.40
N SER A 18 15.57 13.25 3.06
CA SER A 18 15.81 13.33 4.51
C SER A 18 14.63 12.84 5.35
N GLU A 19 13.44 12.69 4.75
CA GLU A 19 12.22 12.32 5.46
C GLU A 19 11.51 11.16 4.75
N MET A 20 12.22 10.03 4.63
CA MET A 20 11.74 8.85 3.90
C MET A 20 10.40 8.29 4.41
N TRP A 21 10.08 8.46 5.70
CA TRP A 21 8.82 8.02 6.30
C TRP A 21 7.58 8.74 5.74
N LYS A 22 7.74 9.91 5.10
CA LYS A 22 6.67 10.66 4.41
C LYS A 22 6.97 10.86 2.92
N PHE A 23 7.94 10.12 2.36
CA PHE A 23 8.34 10.31 0.98
C PHE A 23 7.21 9.93 0.00
N TYR A 24 6.45 8.87 0.29
CA TYR A 24 5.33 8.43 -0.54
C TYR A 24 4.22 9.49 -0.68
N SER A 25 4.09 10.40 0.29
CA SER A 25 3.05 11.44 0.30
C SER A 25 3.44 12.69 -0.48
N GLN A 26 4.69 12.79 -0.96
CA GLN A 26 5.14 13.94 -1.73
C GLN A 26 4.41 14.00 -3.08
N ASP A 27 3.89 15.18 -3.44
CA ASP A 27 3.06 15.36 -4.64
C ASP A 27 3.73 14.83 -5.93
N PHE A 28 5.05 14.99 -6.05
CA PHE A 28 5.79 14.59 -7.24
C PHE A 28 5.87 13.06 -7.43
N VAL A 29 5.71 12.28 -6.36
CA VAL A 29 5.59 10.81 -6.44
C VAL A 29 4.31 10.42 -7.17
N ASN A 30 3.30 11.29 -7.14
CA ASN A 30 2.02 11.09 -7.78
C ASN A 30 1.89 11.74 -9.17
N TYR A 31 2.97 12.32 -9.71
CA TYR A 31 2.93 12.91 -11.04
C TYR A 31 2.74 11.82 -12.11
N ARG A 32 1.81 12.08 -13.02
CA ARG A 32 1.47 11.19 -14.14
C ARG A 32 2.07 11.70 -15.44
N GLY A 33 2.31 10.78 -16.37
CA GLY A 33 2.81 11.12 -17.70
C GLY A 33 4.32 11.36 -17.71
N LYS A 34 4.75 12.21 -18.64
CA LYS A 34 6.15 12.40 -19.02
C LYS A 34 6.68 13.78 -18.66
N THR A 35 7.99 13.88 -18.51
CA THR A 35 8.70 15.15 -18.29
C THR A 35 8.59 16.08 -19.50
N SER A 36 8.91 17.36 -19.30
CA SER A 36 8.99 18.37 -20.37
C SER A 36 10.24 18.27 -21.24
N ASP A 37 11.19 17.40 -20.89
CA ASP A 37 12.39 17.15 -21.69
C ASP A 37 12.02 16.56 -23.06
N LYS A 38 12.88 16.75 -24.06
CA LYS A 38 12.63 16.25 -25.44
C LYS A 38 12.46 14.72 -25.47
N GLU A 39 13.19 14.02 -24.61
CA GLU A 39 13.14 12.57 -24.47
C GLU A 39 11.83 12.08 -23.85
N GLY A 40 11.15 12.93 -23.07
CA GLY A 40 9.85 12.62 -22.47
C GLY A 40 9.88 11.38 -21.57
N TYR A 41 10.73 11.39 -20.54
CA TYR A 41 10.79 10.30 -19.57
C TYR A 41 9.56 10.27 -18.68
N TYR A 42 9.06 9.09 -18.33
CA TYR A 42 8.01 9.01 -17.33
C TYR A 42 8.51 9.43 -15.94
N TYR A 43 7.73 10.22 -15.21
CA TYR A 43 8.06 10.62 -13.84
C TYR A 43 8.31 9.41 -12.94
N THR A 44 7.40 8.42 -13.01
CA THR A 44 7.51 7.16 -12.27
C THR A 44 8.88 6.48 -12.48
N GLU A 45 9.38 6.43 -13.71
CA GLU A 45 10.62 5.73 -14.05
C GLU A 45 11.86 6.50 -13.55
N ILE A 46 11.82 7.84 -13.60
CA ILE A 46 12.90 8.67 -13.03
C ILE A 46 13.01 8.43 -11.52
N ILE A 47 11.87 8.47 -10.83
CA ILE A 47 11.83 8.32 -9.38
C ILE A 47 12.21 6.90 -8.98
N ALA A 48 11.67 5.89 -9.65
CA ALA A 48 11.97 4.49 -9.36
C ALA A 48 13.46 4.17 -9.56
N LYS A 49 14.06 4.67 -10.65
CA LYS A 49 15.51 4.52 -10.90
C LYS A 49 16.36 5.18 -9.81
N TRP A 50 15.98 6.39 -9.40
CA TRP A 50 16.70 7.09 -8.34
C TRP A 50 16.60 6.34 -7.01
N LEU A 51 15.42 5.83 -6.66
CA LEU A 51 15.21 5.03 -5.44
C LEU A 51 15.98 3.71 -5.47
N LEU A 52 16.07 3.03 -6.63
CA LEU A 52 16.89 1.82 -6.79
C LEU A 52 18.36 2.08 -6.47
N ASN A 53 18.88 3.25 -6.85
CA ASN A 53 20.26 3.65 -6.59
C ASN A 53 20.49 4.19 -5.16
N ASN A 54 19.43 4.40 -4.39
CA ASN A 54 19.47 4.94 -3.02
C ASN A 54 18.57 4.10 -2.08
N ILE A 55 18.54 2.79 -2.29
CA ILE A 55 17.59 1.87 -1.64
C ILE A 55 17.78 1.83 -0.12
N GLU A 56 19.00 2.10 0.34
CA GLU A 56 19.40 2.15 1.75
C GLU A 56 18.71 3.27 2.52
N LEU A 57 18.22 4.32 1.86
CA LEU A 57 17.49 5.42 2.50
C LEU A 57 16.22 4.92 3.21
N PHE A 58 15.61 3.84 2.75
CA PHE A 58 14.47 3.24 3.45
C PHE A 58 14.82 2.71 4.84
N ASN A 59 16.11 2.50 5.16
CA ASN A 59 16.54 2.11 6.50
C ASN A 59 16.42 3.25 7.52
N ASP A 60 16.26 4.49 7.08
CA ASP A 60 16.05 5.65 7.96
C ASP A 60 14.61 5.72 8.49
N ILE A 61 13.69 4.92 7.92
CA ILE A 61 12.31 4.81 8.41
C ILE A 61 12.31 4.06 9.74
N LYS A 62 11.97 4.79 10.81
CA LYS A 62 11.92 4.24 12.16
C LYS A 62 10.63 3.46 12.40
N MET A 63 10.79 2.30 13.02
CA MET A 63 9.68 1.49 13.53
C MET A 63 8.97 2.23 14.67
N ILE A 64 7.65 2.10 14.72
CA ILE A 64 6.79 2.54 15.82
C ILE A 64 6.18 1.30 16.45
N SER A 65 6.58 1.01 17.68
CA SER A 65 5.92 0.00 18.51
C SER A 65 4.80 0.67 19.30
N ARG A 66 3.60 0.10 19.21
CA ARG A 66 2.43 0.59 19.96
C ARG A 66 2.42 0.00 21.37
N GLU A 67 1.92 0.75 22.33
CA GLU A 67 1.54 0.20 23.63
C GLU A 67 0.20 -0.53 23.53
N ASN A 68 -0.79 0.10 22.90
CA ASN A 68 -2.09 -0.49 22.64
C ASN A 68 -2.01 -1.60 21.58
N SER A 69 -2.97 -2.53 21.63
CA SER A 69 -3.14 -3.56 20.60
C SER A 69 -3.24 -2.94 19.19
N TYR A 70 -2.67 -3.62 18.19
CA TYR A 70 -2.97 -3.37 16.78
C TYR A 70 -4.39 -3.83 16.43
N LYS A 71 -4.84 -4.96 16.99
CA LYS A 71 -6.19 -5.49 16.79
C LYS A 71 -7.21 -4.61 17.50
N VAL A 72 -8.24 -4.16 16.78
CA VAL A 72 -9.28 -3.26 17.29
C VAL A 72 -10.60 -4.00 17.42
N ASP A 73 -11.09 -4.16 18.65
CA ASP A 73 -12.30 -4.96 18.94
C ASP A 73 -13.59 -4.38 18.35
N SER A 74 -13.62 -3.09 18.01
CA SER A 74 -14.79 -2.44 17.42
C SER A 74 -14.94 -2.64 15.91
N HIS A 75 -13.99 -3.35 15.27
CA HIS A 75 -14.02 -3.67 13.85
C HIS A 75 -14.99 -4.84 13.58
N ASP A 76 -16.27 -4.51 13.38
CA ASP A 76 -17.35 -5.48 13.18
C ASP A 76 -17.84 -5.59 11.71
N GLY A 77 -17.24 -4.81 10.80
CA GLY A 77 -17.60 -4.76 9.39
C GLY A 77 -18.91 -4.02 9.08
N LYS A 78 -19.61 -3.47 10.10
CA LYS A 78 -20.92 -2.82 9.90
C LYS A 78 -20.77 -1.39 9.39
N ILE A 79 -21.25 -1.16 8.17
CA ILE A 79 -21.30 0.19 7.57
C ILE A 79 -22.40 1.00 8.25
N LYS A 80 -22.03 1.89 9.17
CA LYS A 80 -22.97 2.76 9.91
C LYS A 80 -23.51 3.91 9.06
N ASN A 81 -22.75 4.39 8.07
CA ASN A 81 -23.14 5.47 7.17
C ASN A 81 -22.85 5.10 5.71
N LYS A 82 -23.90 4.76 4.97
CA LYS A 82 -23.81 4.37 3.54
C LYS A 82 -23.53 5.55 2.60
N ASP A 83 -23.78 6.79 3.05
CA ASP A 83 -23.56 8.02 2.27
C ASP A 83 -22.15 8.61 2.47
N SER A 84 -21.28 7.89 3.19
CA SER A 84 -19.89 8.32 3.41
C SER A 84 -19.15 8.41 2.08
N ARG A 85 -18.41 9.51 1.87
CA ARG A 85 -17.54 9.70 0.70
C ARG A 85 -16.22 8.93 0.79
N ARG A 86 -16.02 8.15 1.87
CA ARG A 86 -14.83 7.32 2.10
C ARG A 86 -14.98 5.96 1.44
N GLU A 87 -14.93 5.98 0.11
CA GLU A 87 -15.16 4.81 -0.73
C GLU A 87 -14.19 3.65 -0.42
N GLU A 88 -12.90 3.93 -0.19
CA GLU A 88 -11.89 2.93 0.17
C GLU A 88 -12.21 2.25 1.51
N GLU A 89 -12.53 3.04 2.54
CA GLU A 89 -12.95 2.52 3.86
C GLU A 89 -14.20 1.64 3.73
N ILE A 90 -15.20 2.07 2.94
CA ILE A 90 -16.40 1.26 2.68
C ILE A 90 -16.05 -0.07 2.01
N ILE A 91 -15.16 -0.07 1.01
CA ILE A 91 -14.74 -1.31 0.33
C ILE A 91 -13.98 -2.22 1.30
N ALA A 92 -13.08 -1.67 2.13
CA ALA A 92 -12.37 -2.43 3.15
C ALA A 92 -13.34 -3.11 4.14
N MET A 93 -14.35 -2.38 4.62
CA MET A 93 -15.38 -2.94 5.51
C MET A 93 -16.21 -4.04 4.83
N LYS A 94 -16.60 -3.87 3.56
CA LYS A 94 -17.30 -4.91 2.79
C LYS A 94 -16.46 -6.17 2.64
N LEU A 95 -15.19 -6.02 2.30
CA LEU A 95 -14.27 -7.15 2.14
C LEU A 95 -14.06 -7.89 3.47
N PHE A 96 -13.92 -7.14 4.58
CA PHE A 96 -13.87 -7.70 5.91
C PHE A 96 -15.17 -8.47 6.24
N ASP A 97 -16.35 -7.89 5.99
CA ASP A 97 -17.64 -8.55 6.23
C ASP A 97 -17.80 -9.85 5.42
N PHE A 98 -17.46 -9.81 4.12
CA PHE A 98 -17.43 -11.02 3.28
C PHE A 98 -16.53 -12.11 3.87
N SER A 99 -15.35 -11.72 4.36
CA SER A 99 -14.36 -12.67 4.88
C SER A 99 -14.73 -13.23 6.26
N GLN A 100 -14.96 -12.35 7.23
CA GLN A 100 -15.16 -12.71 8.63
C GLN A 100 -16.59 -13.16 8.91
N ASN A 101 -17.58 -12.36 8.51
CA ASN A 101 -18.98 -12.60 8.88
C ASN A 101 -19.66 -13.60 7.92
N GLN A 102 -19.34 -13.55 6.62
CA GLN A 102 -19.94 -14.45 5.62
C GLN A 102 -19.06 -15.68 5.32
N GLY A 103 -17.89 -15.79 5.94
CA GLY A 103 -17.06 -16.98 5.85
C GLY A 103 -16.24 -17.11 4.55
N LYS A 104 -16.20 -16.11 3.67
CA LYS A 104 -15.39 -16.15 2.44
C LYS A 104 -13.89 -16.29 2.76
N VAL A 105 -13.19 -17.14 2.04
CA VAL A 105 -11.72 -17.21 2.04
C VAL A 105 -11.28 -16.85 0.64
N PHE A 106 -10.42 -15.85 0.50
CA PHE A 106 -9.89 -15.47 -0.81
C PHE A 106 -8.67 -16.34 -1.14
N ASP A 107 -8.62 -16.87 -2.37
CA ASP A 107 -7.63 -17.88 -2.76
C ASP A 107 -6.17 -17.46 -2.52
N ILE A 108 -5.85 -16.20 -2.81
CA ILE A 108 -4.48 -15.66 -2.71
C ILE A 108 -4.21 -15.12 -1.30
N ILE A 109 -5.05 -14.18 -0.83
CA ILE A 109 -4.78 -13.43 0.41
C ILE A 109 -5.28 -14.12 1.68
N GLY A 110 -6.13 -15.14 1.57
CA GLY A 110 -6.72 -15.85 2.70
C GLY A 110 -7.87 -15.08 3.35
N LYS A 111 -7.90 -15.07 4.69
CA LYS A 111 -8.92 -14.37 5.49
C LYS A 111 -8.47 -12.95 5.76
N ILE A 112 -9.32 -11.97 5.49
CA ILE A 112 -9.13 -10.60 6.00
C ILE A 112 -9.42 -10.62 7.49
N ILE A 113 -8.45 -10.27 8.32
CA ILE A 113 -8.50 -10.36 9.79
C ILE A 113 -8.67 -9.01 10.48
N ASP A 114 -8.42 -7.91 9.76
CA ASP A 114 -8.63 -6.56 10.26
C ASP A 114 -8.72 -5.56 9.11
N TYR A 115 -9.25 -4.36 9.39
CA TYR A 115 -9.24 -3.22 8.50
C TYR A 115 -8.89 -1.95 9.27
N GLN A 116 -8.34 -0.92 8.63
CA GLN A 116 -7.96 0.33 9.29
C GLN A 116 -7.10 0.11 10.55
N THR A 117 -6.18 -0.87 10.49
CA THR A 117 -5.30 -1.23 11.61
C THR A 117 -4.36 -0.06 11.90
N PRO A 118 -4.38 0.50 13.12
CA PRO A 118 -3.70 1.76 13.40
C PRO A 118 -2.19 1.56 13.60
N LEU A 119 -1.36 2.41 12.99
CA LEU A 119 0.12 2.34 13.14
C LEU A 119 0.65 3.21 14.28
N LYS A 120 0.01 4.36 14.54
CA LYS A 120 0.45 5.33 15.55
C LYS A 120 0.49 4.78 16.98
N ASN A 121 1.54 5.05 17.74
CA ASN A 121 1.53 4.78 19.18
C ASN A 121 0.77 5.89 19.94
N VAL A 122 1.09 7.14 19.64
CA VAL A 122 0.50 8.33 20.28
C VAL A 122 -0.23 9.21 19.27
N GLN A 123 -1.03 10.17 19.75
CA GLN A 123 -1.81 11.05 18.87
C GLN A 123 -0.96 11.93 17.96
N THR A 124 0.25 12.29 18.39
CA THR A 124 1.18 13.15 17.65
C THR A 124 1.98 12.42 16.58
N ASP A 125 1.88 11.09 16.48
CA ASP A 125 2.52 10.36 15.39
C ASP A 125 1.80 10.63 14.07
N ASP A 126 2.53 11.16 13.09
CA ASP A 126 2.04 11.50 11.76
C ASP A 126 2.12 10.28 10.83
N VAL A 127 1.41 9.21 11.18
CA VAL A 127 1.37 7.98 10.39
C VAL A 127 -0.05 7.52 10.12
N GLY A 128 -0.24 6.88 8.97
CA GLY A 128 -1.52 6.37 8.53
C GLY A 128 -2.01 5.14 9.28
N LYS A 129 -2.93 4.44 8.64
CA LYS A 129 -3.46 3.14 9.08
C LYS A 129 -3.31 2.16 7.93
N ILE A 130 -3.10 0.90 8.23
CA ILE A 130 -3.15 -0.17 7.23
C ILE A 130 -4.61 -0.37 6.85
N ASP A 131 -4.95 -0.31 5.57
CA ASP A 131 -6.35 -0.43 5.14
C ASP A 131 -6.93 -1.80 5.45
N LEU A 132 -6.19 -2.87 5.16
CA LEU A 132 -6.61 -4.25 5.38
C LEU A 132 -5.43 -5.14 5.77
N LEU A 133 -5.67 -6.06 6.72
CA LEU A 133 -4.79 -7.19 7.00
C LEU A 133 -5.43 -8.47 6.53
N ALA A 134 -4.71 -9.28 5.75
CA ALA A 134 -5.19 -10.57 5.28
C ALA A 134 -4.18 -11.69 5.53
N TYR A 135 -4.62 -12.77 6.18
CA TYR A 135 -3.79 -13.91 6.54
C TYR A 135 -4.15 -15.16 5.74
N ASN A 136 -3.17 -15.68 5.02
CA ASN A 136 -3.24 -16.98 4.37
C ASN A 136 -2.59 -18.04 5.29
N LYS A 137 -3.43 -18.81 5.99
CA LYS A 137 -2.98 -19.85 6.93
C LYS A 137 -2.17 -20.97 6.25
N LYS A 138 -2.45 -21.29 4.98
CA LYS A 138 -1.76 -22.36 4.25
C LYS A 138 -0.32 -21.95 3.93
N GLU A 139 -0.13 -20.71 3.52
CA GLU A 139 1.20 -20.17 3.17
C GLU A 139 1.93 -19.55 4.36
N LYS A 140 1.24 -19.35 5.49
CA LYS A 140 1.71 -18.56 6.64
C LYS A 140 2.17 -17.16 6.22
N ILE A 141 1.37 -16.50 5.38
CA ILE A 141 1.66 -15.13 4.90
C ILE A 141 0.58 -14.18 5.42
N LEU A 142 1.02 -13.16 6.15
CA LEU A 142 0.22 -11.99 6.47
C LEU A 142 0.49 -10.89 5.45
N ARG A 143 -0.55 -10.36 4.83
CA ARG A 143 -0.48 -9.31 3.83
C ARG A 143 -1.04 -8.01 4.41
N ILE A 144 -0.21 -6.99 4.37
CA ILE A 144 -0.57 -5.58 4.58
C ILE A 144 -1.05 -5.08 3.23
N LEU A 145 -2.36 -4.87 3.10
CA LEU A 145 -2.98 -4.46 1.85
C LEU A 145 -3.27 -2.96 1.91
N GLU A 146 -2.66 -2.21 1.00
CA GLU A 146 -2.90 -0.78 0.80
C GLU A 146 -3.95 -0.61 -0.31
N LEU A 147 -5.20 -0.36 0.09
CA LEU A 147 -6.36 -0.45 -0.80
C LEU A 147 -6.59 0.87 -1.52
N LYS A 148 -6.62 0.83 -2.86
CA LYS A 148 -7.06 1.98 -3.65
C LYS A 148 -8.40 1.74 -4.31
N ARG A 149 -9.28 2.74 -4.28
CA ARG A 149 -10.60 2.67 -4.93
C ARG A 149 -10.47 2.57 -6.46
N PRO A 150 -11.51 2.07 -7.16
CA PRO A 150 -11.47 1.91 -8.62
C PRO A 150 -11.15 3.19 -9.41
N GLY A 151 -11.58 4.35 -8.88
CA GLY A 151 -11.35 5.67 -9.47
C GLY A 151 -10.15 6.42 -8.91
N SER A 152 -9.23 5.74 -8.20
CA SER A 152 -8.08 6.39 -7.59
C SER A 152 -7.19 7.04 -8.65
N LYS A 153 -6.77 8.28 -8.37
CA LYS A 153 -5.85 9.06 -9.22
C LYS A 153 -4.39 8.84 -8.83
N GLU A 154 -4.12 7.93 -7.90
CA GLU A 154 -2.76 7.64 -7.48
C GLU A 154 -1.98 6.84 -8.54
N THR A 155 -0.66 7.03 -8.59
CA THR A 155 0.26 6.20 -9.39
C THR A 155 0.52 4.88 -8.67
N MET A 156 0.89 3.83 -9.42
CA MET A 156 1.32 2.58 -8.81
C MET A 156 2.56 2.78 -7.94
N LEU A 157 3.49 3.65 -8.35
CA LEU A 157 4.67 4.00 -7.54
C LEU A 157 4.27 4.50 -6.15
N ARG A 158 3.32 5.45 -6.06
CA ARG A 158 2.85 5.95 -4.77
C ARG A 158 2.28 4.83 -3.90
N CYS A 159 1.45 3.95 -4.48
CA CYS A 159 0.85 2.82 -3.78
C CYS A 159 1.91 1.85 -3.24
N VAL A 160 2.93 1.55 -4.04
CA VAL A 160 4.07 0.69 -3.67
C VAL A 160 4.84 1.29 -2.49
N LEU A 161 5.17 2.59 -2.57
CA LEU A 161 5.95 3.27 -1.54
C LEU A 161 5.18 3.44 -0.23
N GLU A 162 3.87 3.69 -0.29
CA GLU A 162 3.01 3.76 0.89
C GLU A 162 2.96 2.40 1.62
N ALA A 163 2.64 1.33 0.90
CA ALA A 163 2.60 -0.02 1.46
C ALA A 163 3.97 -0.43 2.08
N TYR A 164 5.06 -0.15 1.38
CA TYR A 164 6.41 -0.45 1.88
C TYR A 164 6.78 0.39 3.11
N THR A 165 6.39 1.66 3.15
CA THR A 165 6.60 2.54 4.31
C THR A 165 5.90 1.98 5.54
N TYR A 166 4.64 1.53 5.41
CA TYR A 166 3.91 0.89 6.51
C TYR A 166 4.58 -0.41 6.98
N LEU A 167 5.12 -1.23 6.08
CA LEU A 167 5.89 -2.42 6.45
C LEU A 167 7.16 -2.10 7.26
N LYS A 168 7.79 -0.95 6.99
CA LYS A 168 9.00 -0.49 7.70
C LYS A 168 8.68 0.13 9.06
N ILE A 169 7.56 0.83 9.18
CA ILE A 169 7.09 1.44 10.43
C ILE A 169 6.57 0.36 11.41
N LEU A 170 5.96 -0.70 10.90
CA LEU A 170 5.28 -1.70 11.71
C LEU A 170 6.23 -2.48 12.64
N ASP A 171 5.87 -2.58 13.93
CA ASP A 171 6.42 -3.60 14.83
C ASP A 171 5.80 -4.97 14.50
N LYS A 172 6.54 -5.75 13.71
CA LYS A 172 6.11 -7.04 13.19
C LYS A 172 5.87 -8.07 14.30
N THR A 173 6.76 -8.12 15.29
CA THR A 173 6.65 -9.09 16.39
C THR A 173 5.42 -8.80 17.23
N LYS A 174 5.20 -7.54 17.58
CA LYS A 174 4.00 -7.14 18.30
C LYS A 174 2.74 -7.39 17.46
N LEU A 175 2.75 -7.08 16.16
CA LEU A 175 1.60 -7.34 15.30
C LEU A 175 1.21 -8.82 15.30
N LEU A 176 2.16 -9.72 15.07
CA LEU A 176 1.89 -11.15 15.06
C LEU A 176 1.34 -11.62 16.42
N LYS A 177 1.91 -11.12 17.52
CA LYS A 177 1.42 -11.42 18.87
C LYS A 177 -0.01 -10.94 19.10
N ASP A 178 -0.33 -9.68 18.76
CA ASP A 178 -1.65 -9.08 18.96
C ASP A 178 -2.75 -9.79 18.15
N PHE A 179 -2.38 -10.43 17.03
CA PHE A 179 -3.29 -11.23 16.20
C PHE A 179 -3.18 -12.75 16.44
N GLU A 180 -2.40 -13.19 17.43
CA GLU A 180 -2.18 -14.61 17.77
C GLU A 180 -1.68 -15.43 16.56
N LEU A 181 -0.84 -14.82 15.72
CA LEU A 181 -0.25 -15.45 14.55
C LEU A 181 1.10 -16.09 14.89
N PRO A 182 1.50 -17.18 14.19
CA PRO A 182 2.80 -17.79 14.39
C PRO A 182 3.96 -16.82 14.16
N GLU A 183 5.01 -16.89 14.98
CA GLU A 183 6.21 -16.04 14.85
C GLU A 183 6.95 -16.24 13.51
N ASP A 184 6.80 -17.41 12.89
CA ASP A 184 7.36 -17.73 11.57
C ASP A 184 6.52 -17.20 10.39
N THR A 185 5.49 -16.39 10.66
CA THR A 185 4.64 -15.77 9.63
C THR A 185 5.44 -14.75 8.81
N VAL A 186 5.41 -14.90 7.49
CA VAL A 186 6.00 -13.93 6.56
C VAL A 186 5.03 -12.76 6.38
N ILE A 187 5.51 -11.53 6.54
CA ILE A 187 4.71 -10.31 6.32
C ILE A 187 5.08 -9.67 4.98
N LYS A 188 4.09 -9.44 4.12
CA LYS A 188 4.27 -8.77 2.82
C LYS A 188 3.45 -7.49 2.73
N ALA A 189 4.07 -6.44 2.20
CA ALA A 189 3.34 -5.23 1.80
C ALA A 189 2.83 -5.39 0.37
N CYS A 190 1.58 -4.98 0.16
CA CYS A 190 0.87 -5.19 -1.09
C CYS A 190 0.10 -3.93 -1.47
N PRO A 191 0.48 -3.21 -2.54
CA PRO A 191 -0.47 -2.32 -3.19
C PRO A 191 -1.64 -3.17 -3.68
N PHE A 192 -2.84 -2.83 -3.20
CA PHE A 192 -4.07 -3.58 -3.44
C PHE A 192 -5.02 -2.72 -4.26
N VAL A 193 -4.93 -2.87 -5.58
CA VAL A 193 -5.53 -1.96 -6.56
C VAL A 193 -6.49 -2.71 -7.48
N PHE A 194 -7.44 -2.01 -8.10
CA PHE A 194 -8.44 -2.70 -8.91
C PHE A 194 -7.90 -3.19 -10.26
N TYR A 195 -8.26 -4.43 -10.61
CA TYR A 195 -7.98 -5.04 -11.90
C TYR A 195 -8.61 -4.23 -13.04
N GLY A 196 -7.85 -4.03 -14.12
CA GLY A 196 -8.30 -3.25 -15.28
C GLY A 196 -8.36 -1.72 -15.08
N LYS A 197 -8.03 -1.20 -13.89
CA LYS A 197 -8.02 0.24 -13.57
C LYS A 197 -6.63 0.86 -13.74
N GLU A 198 -6.48 2.13 -13.37
CA GLU A 198 -5.32 2.97 -13.67
C GLU A 198 -3.97 2.33 -13.30
N GLN A 199 -3.82 1.88 -12.06
CA GLN A 199 -2.57 1.26 -11.57
C GLN A 199 -2.30 -0.09 -12.24
N TYR A 200 -3.35 -0.88 -12.50
CA TYR A 200 -3.22 -2.13 -13.27
C TYR A 200 -2.71 -1.83 -14.69
N ARG A 201 -3.31 -0.85 -15.37
CA ARG A 201 -2.92 -0.43 -16.73
C ARG A 201 -1.51 0.15 -16.77
N GLU A 202 -1.07 0.87 -15.74
CA GLU A 202 0.31 1.35 -15.63
C GLU A 202 1.30 0.18 -15.61
N MET A 203 0.99 -0.89 -14.88
CA MET A 203 1.85 -2.09 -14.84
C MET A 203 1.88 -2.90 -16.13
N GLN A 204 0.88 -2.73 -17.01
CA GLN A 204 0.89 -3.33 -18.35
C GLN A 204 1.78 -2.56 -19.33
N GLN A 205 2.24 -1.35 -18.98
CA GLN A 205 3.16 -0.57 -19.79
C GLN A 205 4.61 -1.00 -19.54
N ASP A 206 5.49 -0.47 -20.38
CA ASP A 206 6.93 -0.56 -20.15
C ASP A 206 7.33 0.38 -19.01
N ARG A 207 7.67 -0.23 -17.87
CA ARG A 207 7.91 0.39 -16.55
C ARG A 207 9.03 -0.38 -15.86
N GLU A 208 10.12 -0.59 -16.58
CA GLU A 208 11.26 -1.42 -16.15
C GLU A 208 11.72 -1.05 -14.74
N HIS A 209 12.00 0.23 -14.48
CA HIS A 209 12.54 0.65 -13.18
C HIS A 209 11.51 0.56 -12.06
N LEU A 210 10.22 0.80 -12.32
CA LEU A 210 9.18 0.56 -11.32
C LEU A 210 9.06 -0.93 -10.97
N LYS A 211 9.11 -1.82 -11.98
CA LYS A 211 9.04 -3.27 -11.79
C LYS A 211 10.25 -3.78 -11.01
N ASP A 212 11.45 -3.32 -11.36
CA ASP A 212 12.68 -3.62 -10.63
C ASP A 212 12.62 -3.13 -9.18
N LEU A 213 12.06 -1.93 -8.94
CA LEU A 213 11.89 -1.41 -7.59
C LEU A 213 10.91 -2.27 -6.77
N ILE A 214 9.78 -2.67 -7.36
CA ILE A 214 8.81 -3.56 -6.70
C ILE A 214 9.47 -4.88 -6.31
N GLU A 215 10.25 -5.49 -7.21
CA GLU A 215 10.99 -6.72 -6.93
C GLU A 215 12.03 -6.51 -5.84
N LYS A 216 12.83 -5.44 -5.93
CA LYS A 216 13.89 -5.12 -4.96
C LYS A 216 13.35 -4.89 -3.56
N LEU A 217 12.16 -4.29 -3.44
CA LEU A 217 11.47 -4.05 -2.17
C LEU A 217 10.73 -5.30 -1.64
N GLY A 218 10.64 -6.38 -2.42
CA GLY A 218 9.89 -7.59 -2.05
C GLY A 218 8.37 -7.36 -1.98
N ILE A 219 7.86 -6.40 -2.75
CA ILE A 219 6.45 -6.02 -2.74
C ILE A 219 5.63 -6.99 -3.60
N GLU A 220 4.48 -7.41 -3.06
CA GLU A 220 3.53 -8.26 -3.79
C GLU A 220 2.38 -7.41 -4.31
N VAL A 221 2.35 -7.12 -5.61
CA VAL A 221 1.22 -6.42 -6.23
C VAL A 221 0.02 -7.36 -6.29
N ILE A 222 -1.13 -6.89 -5.79
CA ILE A 222 -2.37 -7.68 -5.76
C ILE A 222 -3.49 -6.88 -6.39
N TYR A 223 -4.27 -7.55 -7.23
CA TYR A 223 -5.38 -6.93 -7.93
C TYR A 223 -6.73 -7.39 -7.38
N LEU A 224 -7.62 -6.43 -7.13
CA LEU A 224 -9.01 -6.67 -6.75
C LEU A 224 -9.91 -6.60 -7.96
N GLU A 225 -10.69 -7.64 -8.23
CA GLU A 225 -11.72 -7.65 -9.26
C GLU A 225 -13.11 -7.68 -8.61
N GLU A 226 -13.98 -6.75 -9.00
CA GLU A 226 -15.38 -6.71 -8.59
C GLU A 226 -16.28 -7.06 -9.79
N LYS A 227 -17.12 -8.07 -9.65
CA LYS A 227 -18.13 -8.47 -10.64
C LYS A 227 -19.45 -8.72 -9.95
N ASN A 228 -20.50 -7.99 -10.34
CA ASN A 228 -21.85 -8.13 -9.80
C ASN A 228 -21.92 -8.05 -8.26
N GLY A 229 -21.07 -7.22 -7.65
CA GLY A 229 -20.98 -7.08 -6.19
C GLY A 229 -20.17 -8.16 -5.47
N GLU A 230 -19.62 -9.14 -6.20
CA GLU A 230 -18.66 -10.10 -5.67
C GLU A 230 -17.22 -9.67 -5.95
N TYR A 231 -16.38 -9.86 -4.94
CA TYR A 231 -14.95 -9.59 -5.04
C TYR A 231 -14.14 -10.88 -5.25
N SER A 232 -13.13 -10.82 -6.11
CA SER A 232 -12.13 -11.87 -6.31
C SER A 232 -10.73 -11.27 -6.40
N ILE A 233 -9.71 -12.08 -6.16
CA ILE A 233 -8.31 -11.63 -6.16
C ILE A 233 -7.62 -12.14 -7.42
N LYS A 234 -6.83 -11.27 -8.05
CA LYS A 234 -5.94 -11.57 -9.18
C LYS A 234 -4.51 -11.18 -8.80
N LYS A 235 -3.55 -11.79 -9.48
CA LYS A 235 -2.11 -11.47 -9.39
C LYS A 235 -1.60 -11.16 -10.78
#